data_AF-A0A6C0CRU9-F1
#
_entry.id   AF-A0A6C0CRU9-F1
#
_cell.length_a   1.000
_cell.length_b   1.000
_cell.length_c   1.000
_cell.angle_alpha   90.00
_cell.angle_beta   90.00
_cell.angle_gamma   90.00
#
_symmetry.space_group_name_H-M   'P 1'
#
loop_
_entity.id
_entity.type
_entity.pdbx_description
1 polymer ?
#
loop_
_entity_poly.entity_id
_entity_poly.type
_entity_poly.pdbx_seq_one_letter_code
_entity_poly.pdbx_strand_id
1 'polypeptide(L)'
;MSGFSVPGTLSVTMDTLDDASTHALVPTVSAQQFTTTRTTANPTQSYTYFIEVEFNVNASITYVNDAIVPGSDDSWAIAHDIVLDPTNLDIVSTTLFLPTASNINVPAGVITGKDVDGSTLGTYAVNMLVDLDGAGNMTAIAEVVGSDLIASTNENLLEAQMVKFMIGDNRDTNTFLPALTPLSADSLTDTLTASDIETDSLVIQPLINSMLTNYNGINMVSTWQLVMQSIPQTTDSILSQYARHKKIPEGEMNVFSVGEKIVIDTPVNYNVELTDYLGNAVTIAQGDIYGVIKQAPF
;
A
#
# COMPACT_ATOMS: atom_id res chain seq x y z
N MET A 1 -11.40 -14.17 -6.91
CA MET A 1 -10.92 -15.16 -7.91
C MET A 1 -10.61 -16.47 -7.21
N SER A 2 -10.26 -17.53 -7.94
CA SER A 2 -9.75 -18.77 -7.34
C SER A 2 -8.73 -19.46 -8.26
N GLY A 3 -7.82 -20.22 -7.66
CA GLY A 3 -6.77 -20.96 -8.37
C GLY A 3 -6.24 -22.14 -7.54
N PHE A 4 -5.39 -22.97 -8.14
CA PHE A 4 -4.82 -24.18 -7.52
C PHE A 4 -3.81 -23.81 -6.44
N SER A 5 -4.12 -24.12 -5.18
CA SER A 5 -3.29 -23.81 -4.02
C SER A 5 -2.06 -24.72 -3.95
N VAL A 6 -0.89 -24.14 -3.73
CA VAL A 6 0.39 -24.84 -3.54
C VAL A 6 1.16 -24.27 -2.35
N PRO A 7 1.95 -25.10 -1.64
CA PRO A 7 2.82 -24.62 -0.57
C PRO A 7 3.80 -23.54 -1.04
N GLY A 8 3.91 -22.46 -0.29
CA GLY A 8 4.89 -21.43 -0.58
C GLY A 8 4.75 -20.19 0.31
N THR A 9 5.53 -19.16 -0.03
CA THR A 9 5.45 -17.86 0.62
C THR A 9 5.52 -16.75 -0.42
N LEU A 10 4.56 -15.84 -0.40
CA LEU A 10 4.80 -14.49 -0.91
C LEU A 10 5.56 -13.72 0.19
N SER A 11 6.54 -12.94 -0.22
CA SER A 11 7.23 -11.93 0.58
C SER A 11 7.08 -10.60 -0.15
N VAL A 12 6.50 -9.58 0.49
CA VAL A 12 6.45 -8.23 -0.07
C VAL A 12 7.37 -7.35 0.77
N THR A 13 8.32 -6.68 0.13
CA THR A 13 9.11 -5.65 0.78
C THR A 13 8.33 -4.34 0.66
N MET A 14 7.74 -3.93 1.78
CA MET A 14 7.24 -2.58 1.97
C MET A 14 8.32 -1.80 2.73
N ASP A 15 8.58 -0.55 2.35
CA ASP A 15 9.53 0.29 3.07
C ASP A 15 8.93 0.70 4.42
N THR A 16 9.70 0.54 5.51
CA THR A 16 9.25 0.87 6.88
C THR A 16 10.28 1.67 7.66
N LEU A 17 9.80 2.58 8.51
CA LEU A 17 10.60 3.26 9.54
C LEU A 17 10.89 2.31 10.73
N ASP A 18 11.93 2.64 11.50
CA ASP A 18 12.58 1.79 12.51
C ASP A 18 11.93 1.87 13.90
N ASP A 19 11.79 0.73 14.60
CA ASP A 19 12.33 0.49 15.97
C ASP A 19 12.08 -0.98 16.43
N ALA A 20 12.86 -1.43 17.40
CA ALA A 20 13.01 -2.81 17.83
C ALA A 20 12.14 -3.21 19.03
N SER A 21 11.61 -4.43 19.01
CA SER A 21 11.69 -5.28 20.20
C SER A 21 11.80 -6.76 19.89
N THR A 22 12.68 -7.39 20.66
CA THR A 22 12.87 -8.82 20.92
C THR A 22 11.59 -9.67 20.98
N HIS A 23 11.68 -11.00 20.76
CA HIS A 23 11.38 -12.06 21.75
C HIS A 23 11.49 -13.49 21.17
N ALA A 24 12.46 -14.26 21.67
CA ALA A 24 12.51 -15.73 21.87
C ALA A 24 12.14 -16.73 20.74
N LEU A 25 13.16 -17.50 20.31
CA LEU A 25 13.02 -18.86 19.76
C LEU A 25 12.67 -19.86 20.88
N VAL A 26 11.52 -20.55 20.76
CA VAL A 26 11.22 -21.78 21.54
C VAL A 26 10.49 -22.79 20.63
N PRO A 27 11.16 -23.86 20.15
CA PRO A 27 10.49 -24.89 19.37
C PRO A 27 9.96 -26.02 20.27
N THR A 28 8.72 -26.45 20.05
CA THR A 28 8.38 -27.89 19.98
C THR A 28 6.91 -28.11 19.56
N VAL A 29 6.70 -29.22 18.86
CA VAL A 29 5.64 -30.24 19.00
C VAL A 29 5.12 -30.68 17.64
N SER A 30 5.29 -31.98 17.36
CA SER A 30 4.75 -32.67 16.19
C SER A 30 3.25 -32.93 16.33
N ALA A 31 2.52 -32.91 15.21
CA ALA A 31 1.13 -33.37 15.14
C ALA A 31 1.00 -34.72 14.40
N GLN A 32 -0.08 -35.44 14.71
CA GLN A 32 -0.44 -36.76 14.17
C GLN A 32 -1.19 -36.65 12.83
N GLN A 33 -1.43 -37.79 12.16
CA GLN A 33 -2.77 -38.40 11.98
C GLN A 33 -2.83 -39.33 10.75
N PHE A 34 -3.57 -40.43 10.84
CA PHE A 34 -3.87 -41.31 9.70
C PHE A 34 -5.38 -41.31 9.41
N THR A 35 -5.80 -40.99 8.18
CA THR A 35 -7.20 -41.06 7.71
C THR A 35 -7.28 -41.35 6.19
N THR A 36 -8.48 -41.67 5.71
CA THR A 36 -8.83 -41.90 4.30
C THR A 36 -10.36 -41.79 4.13
N THR A 37 -11.00 -41.47 3.00
CA THR A 37 -10.49 -41.18 1.63
C THR A 37 -11.37 -40.12 0.95
N ARG A 38 -10.79 -39.25 0.11
CA ARG A 38 -11.45 -38.65 -1.06
C ARG A 38 -10.40 -38.40 -2.14
N THR A 39 -10.55 -39.03 -3.31
CA THR A 39 -9.61 -38.95 -4.45
C THR A 39 -9.73 -37.66 -5.28
N THR A 40 -10.47 -36.67 -4.79
CA THR A 40 -10.56 -35.33 -5.37
C THR A 40 -10.67 -34.32 -4.23
N ALA A 41 -9.53 -33.98 -3.60
CA ALA A 41 -9.41 -32.62 -3.10
C ALA A 41 -9.45 -31.70 -4.33
N ASN A 42 -10.29 -30.67 -4.29
CA ASN A 42 -10.17 -29.55 -5.21
C ASN A 42 -9.52 -28.43 -4.39
N PRO A 43 -8.18 -28.31 -4.36
CA PRO A 43 -7.50 -27.31 -3.56
C PRO A 43 -7.56 -25.94 -4.27
N THR A 44 -8.77 -25.50 -4.63
CA THR A 44 -9.01 -24.15 -5.11
C THR A 44 -9.06 -23.20 -3.93
N GLN A 45 -8.04 -22.35 -3.82
CA GLN A 45 -8.04 -21.24 -2.86
C GLN A 45 -8.70 -20.02 -3.50
N SER A 46 -9.62 -19.40 -2.78
CA SER A 46 -10.24 -18.14 -3.20
C SER A 46 -9.44 -16.97 -2.65
N TYR A 47 -9.25 -15.93 -3.46
CA TYR A 47 -8.49 -14.73 -3.11
C TYR A 47 -9.11 -13.48 -3.74
N THR A 48 -8.85 -12.32 -3.11
CA THR A 48 -9.34 -11.01 -3.57
C THR A 48 -8.18 -10.17 -4.11
N TYR A 49 -7.16 -9.94 -3.29
CA TYR A 49 -5.97 -9.17 -3.63
C TYR A 49 -4.80 -10.08 -3.98
N PHE A 50 -3.95 -9.66 -4.90
CA PHE A 50 -2.88 -10.51 -5.40
C PHE A 50 -1.74 -9.75 -6.07
N ILE A 51 -0.58 -10.41 -6.12
CA ILE A 51 0.49 -10.14 -7.09
C ILE A 51 0.51 -11.35 -8.02
N GLU A 52 0.15 -11.14 -9.29
CA GLU A 52 0.10 -12.17 -10.32
C GLU A 52 1.30 -12.05 -11.24
N VAL A 53 2.01 -13.15 -11.43
CA VAL A 53 3.13 -13.27 -12.36
C VAL A 53 2.83 -14.33 -13.41
N GLU A 54 3.16 -14.05 -14.66
CA GLU A 54 3.00 -15.01 -15.75
C GLU A 54 4.32 -15.75 -15.99
N PHE A 55 4.35 -17.03 -15.61
CA PHE A 55 5.56 -17.88 -15.60
C PHE A 55 5.22 -19.32 -16.03
N ASN A 56 6.18 -20.01 -16.64
CA ASN A 56 5.99 -21.38 -17.15
C ASN A 56 6.32 -22.44 -16.08
N VAL A 57 5.38 -22.71 -15.17
CA VAL A 57 5.56 -23.72 -14.09
C VAL A 57 5.75 -25.13 -14.64
N ASN A 58 5.08 -25.49 -15.75
CA ASN A 58 5.24 -26.80 -16.39
C ASN A 58 6.72 -27.12 -16.75
N ALA A 59 7.55 -26.12 -17.04
CA ALA A 59 8.98 -26.32 -17.31
C ALA A 59 9.79 -26.79 -16.08
N SER A 60 9.26 -26.63 -14.87
CA SER A 60 9.85 -27.11 -13.61
C SER A 60 9.25 -28.42 -13.09
N ILE A 61 8.25 -28.98 -13.79
CA ILE A 61 7.59 -30.22 -13.38
C ILE A 61 8.37 -31.43 -13.88
N THR A 62 8.65 -32.37 -12.99
CA THR A 62 9.13 -33.71 -13.35
C THR A 62 8.04 -34.75 -13.15
N TYR A 63 8.08 -35.79 -13.98
CA TYR A 63 7.20 -36.96 -13.91
C TYR A 63 8.04 -38.22 -13.69
N VAL A 64 7.56 -39.10 -12.81
CA VAL A 64 8.06 -40.46 -12.69
C VAL A 64 6.91 -41.43 -12.61
N ASN A 65 6.94 -42.40 -13.52
CA ASN A 65 6.07 -43.55 -13.53
C ASN A 65 6.51 -44.55 -12.44
N ASP A 66 5.62 -44.89 -11.51
CA ASP A 66 5.93 -45.76 -10.36
C ASP A 66 5.59 -47.24 -10.63
N ALA A 67 5.46 -47.66 -11.89
CA ALA A 67 5.08 -49.04 -12.31
C ALA A 67 6.06 -50.16 -11.90
N ILE A 68 6.98 -49.89 -10.96
CA ILE A 68 7.65 -50.89 -10.13
C ILE A 68 6.60 -51.74 -9.39
N VAL A 69 5.41 -51.19 -9.09
CA VAL A 69 4.25 -51.94 -8.55
C VAL A 69 3.05 -51.87 -9.50
N PRO A 70 2.53 -53.00 -10.02
CA PRO A 70 1.32 -53.00 -10.84
C PRO A 70 0.12 -52.40 -10.09
N GLY A 71 -0.37 -51.24 -10.56
CA GLY A 71 -1.48 -50.51 -9.96
C GLY A 71 -1.09 -49.39 -8.99
N SER A 72 0.18 -48.97 -8.95
CA SER A 72 0.58 -47.68 -8.39
C SER A 72 0.03 -46.52 -9.22
N ASP A 73 -0.35 -45.42 -8.57
CA ASP A 73 -0.60 -44.13 -9.23
C ASP A 73 0.73 -43.51 -9.72
N ASP A 74 0.68 -42.64 -10.73
CA ASP A 74 1.84 -41.86 -11.17
C ASP A 74 2.18 -40.69 -10.24
N SER A 75 3.43 -40.22 -10.32
CA SER A 75 3.96 -39.11 -9.50
C SER A 75 4.45 -37.93 -10.33
N TRP A 76 3.99 -36.74 -9.97
CA TRP A 76 4.46 -35.44 -10.46
C TRP A 76 5.08 -34.65 -9.32
N ALA A 77 6.17 -33.94 -9.61
CA ALA A 77 6.97 -33.21 -8.63
C ALA A 77 7.44 -31.86 -9.17
N ILE A 78 7.83 -30.99 -8.25
CA ILE A 78 8.64 -29.79 -8.53
C ILE A 78 9.89 -29.94 -7.65
N ALA A 79 11.02 -30.23 -8.27
CA ALA A 79 12.21 -30.73 -7.55
C ALA A 79 12.93 -29.67 -6.69
N HIS A 80 12.74 -28.39 -7.00
CA HIS A 80 13.39 -27.25 -6.35
C HIS A 80 12.38 -26.11 -6.19
N ASP A 81 12.59 -25.25 -5.19
CA ASP A 81 11.73 -24.09 -4.98
C ASP A 81 11.82 -23.14 -6.19
N ILE A 82 10.66 -22.68 -6.67
CA ILE A 82 10.58 -21.70 -7.77
C ILE A 82 10.52 -20.31 -7.13
N VAL A 83 11.58 -19.52 -7.33
CA VAL A 83 11.72 -18.15 -6.80
C VAL A 83 11.52 -17.14 -7.93
N LEU A 84 10.49 -16.31 -7.80
CA LEU A 84 10.10 -15.29 -8.77
C LEU A 84 10.17 -13.92 -8.09
N ASP A 85 10.76 -12.93 -8.75
CA ASP A 85 10.88 -11.55 -8.28
C ASP A 85 10.93 -10.59 -9.49
N PRO A 86 10.79 -9.26 -9.33
CA PRO A 86 10.82 -8.29 -10.43
C PRO A 86 12.05 -8.30 -11.33
N THR A 87 13.14 -8.96 -10.94
CA THR A 87 14.39 -9.05 -11.74
C THR A 87 14.51 -10.37 -12.51
N ASN A 88 13.62 -11.33 -12.26
CA ASN A 88 13.61 -12.62 -12.93
C ASN A 88 13.15 -12.46 -14.40
N LEU A 89 14.04 -12.77 -15.34
CA LEU A 89 13.84 -12.59 -16.79
C LEU A 89 12.88 -13.60 -17.43
N ASP A 90 12.54 -14.69 -16.73
CA ASP A 90 11.62 -15.72 -17.21
C ASP A 90 10.14 -15.36 -16.91
N ILE A 91 9.89 -14.21 -16.26
CA ILE A 91 8.55 -13.67 -16.03
C ILE A 91 8.08 -12.89 -17.26
N VAL A 92 6.97 -13.33 -17.85
CA VAL A 92 6.38 -12.76 -19.07
C VAL A 92 5.61 -11.47 -18.78
N SER A 93 4.89 -11.43 -17.65
CA SER A 93 4.14 -10.26 -17.21
C SER A 93 3.90 -10.28 -15.70
N THR A 94 3.68 -9.09 -15.12
CA THR A 94 3.35 -8.91 -13.69
C THR A 94 2.12 -8.01 -13.59
N THR A 95 1.15 -8.39 -12.75
CA THR A 95 -0.06 -7.60 -12.46
C THR A 95 -0.28 -7.52 -10.96
N LEU A 96 -0.38 -6.31 -10.43
CA LEU A 96 -0.76 -6.04 -9.04
C LEU A 96 -2.26 -5.76 -8.98
N PHE A 97 -2.92 -6.30 -7.96
CA PHE A 97 -4.29 -5.94 -7.59
C PHE A 97 -4.38 -5.88 -6.07
N LEU A 98 -4.01 -4.72 -5.53
CA LEU A 98 -3.86 -4.45 -4.11
C LEU A 98 -5.16 -3.87 -3.49
N PRO A 99 -5.29 -3.87 -2.15
CA PRO A 99 -6.32 -3.10 -1.46
C PRO A 99 -6.30 -1.62 -1.86
N THR A 100 -7.42 -1.13 -2.40
CA THR A 100 -7.57 0.27 -2.84
C THR A 100 -8.31 1.09 -1.81
N ALA A 101 -7.95 2.37 -1.67
CA ALA A 101 -8.64 3.34 -0.85
C ALA A 101 -8.83 4.66 -1.59
N SER A 102 -9.83 5.45 -1.19
CA SER A 102 -10.01 6.78 -1.77
C SER A 102 -10.59 7.78 -0.78
N ASN A 103 -10.11 9.02 -0.87
CA ASN A 103 -10.48 10.16 -0.03
C ASN A 103 -10.40 9.84 1.47
N ILE A 104 -9.37 9.08 1.88
CA ILE A 104 -9.11 8.83 3.30
C ILE A 104 -8.57 10.11 3.92
N ASN A 105 -9.33 10.70 4.84
CA ASN A 105 -8.94 11.92 5.51
C ASN A 105 -7.92 11.65 6.62
N VAL A 106 -6.71 12.18 6.45
CA VAL A 106 -5.61 12.18 7.42
C VAL A 106 -5.42 13.62 7.91
N PRO A 107 -5.64 13.90 9.21
CA PRO A 107 -5.36 15.22 9.77
C PRO A 107 -3.87 15.58 9.61
N ALA A 108 -3.59 16.70 8.95
CA ALA A 108 -2.23 17.10 8.57
C ALA A 108 -1.68 18.28 9.38
N GLY A 109 -2.54 19.06 10.05
CA GLY A 109 -2.11 20.11 10.94
C GLY A 109 -3.19 21.13 11.29
N VAL A 110 -2.78 22.23 11.93
CA VAL A 110 -3.62 23.40 12.18
C VAL A 110 -2.86 24.69 11.93
N ILE A 111 -3.54 25.69 11.35
CA ILE A 111 -3.02 27.05 11.16
C ILE A 111 -3.79 27.96 12.12
N THR A 112 -3.08 28.59 13.06
CA THR A 112 -3.70 29.43 14.11
C THR A 112 -3.69 30.89 13.70
N GLY A 113 -4.87 31.50 13.58
CA GLY A 113 -4.99 32.95 13.40
C GLY A 113 -4.87 33.68 14.73
N LYS A 114 -4.13 34.80 14.72
CA LYS A 114 -3.85 35.65 15.86
C LYS A 114 -4.32 37.08 15.60
N ASP A 115 -4.85 37.73 16.63
CA ASP A 115 -5.17 39.16 16.56
C ASP A 115 -3.92 40.01 16.80
N VAL A 116 -4.06 41.34 16.66
CA VAL A 116 -2.99 42.33 16.85
C VAL A 116 -2.33 42.29 18.23
N ASP A 117 -3.05 41.80 19.26
CA ASP A 117 -2.56 41.63 20.63
C ASP A 117 -1.92 40.25 20.90
N GLY A 118 -1.93 39.34 19.92
CA GLY A 118 -1.43 37.97 20.02
C GLY A 118 -2.42 36.95 20.60
N SER A 119 -3.65 37.36 20.94
CA SER A 119 -4.74 36.46 21.30
C SER A 119 -5.14 35.56 20.13
N THR A 120 -5.69 34.38 20.41
CA THR A 120 -6.14 33.44 19.36
C THR A 120 -7.54 33.82 18.88
N LEU A 121 -7.68 34.11 17.59
CA LEU A 121 -8.97 34.33 16.94
C LEU A 121 -9.65 33.00 16.57
N GLY A 122 -8.86 32.02 16.14
CA GLY A 122 -9.33 30.69 15.76
C GLY A 122 -8.25 29.87 15.07
N THR A 123 -8.66 28.73 14.52
CA THR A 123 -7.78 27.80 13.81
C THR A 123 -8.44 27.27 12.54
N TYR A 124 -7.66 27.19 11.47
CA TYR A 124 -7.98 26.37 10.30
C TYR A 124 -7.37 24.99 10.49
N ALA A 125 -8.15 23.94 10.23
CA ALA A 125 -7.64 22.58 10.12
C ALA A 125 -7.03 22.37 8.73
N VAL A 126 -5.87 21.72 8.67
CA VAL A 126 -5.29 21.23 7.41
C VAL A 126 -5.54 19.73 7.37
N ASN A 127 -6.26 19.29 6.35
CA ASN A 127 -6.57 17.89 6.10
C ASN A 127 -5.80 17.43 4.87
N MET A 128 -5.38 16.17 4.86
CA MET A 128 -4.83 15.51 3.67
C MET A 128 -5.77 14.39 3.26
N LEU A 129 -6.28 14.44 2.03
CA LEU A 129 -7.10 13.38 1.45
C LEU A 129 -6.19 12.47 0.64
N VAL A 130 -6.14 11.19 1.03
CA VAL A 130 -5.26 10.18 0.43
C VAL A 130 -6.07 9.14 -0.35
N ASP A 131 -5.65 8.89 -1.57
CA ASP A 131 -6.05 7.76 -2.40
C ASP A 131 -4.90 6.75 -2.52
N LEU A 132 -5.24 5.47 -2.67
CA LEU A 132 -4.31 4.38 -2.95
C LEU A 132 -4.91 3.49 -4.05
N ASP A 133 -4.19 3.35 -5.17
CA ASP A 133 -4.66 2.58 -6.32
C ASP A 133 -4.36 1.06 -6.22
N GLY A 134 -4.92 0.29 -7.16
CA GLY A 134 -4.77 -1.17 -7.19
C GLY A 134 -3.36 -1.66 -7.56
N ALA A 135 -2.46 -0.76 -7.96
CA ALA A 135 -1.05 -1.04 -8.20
C ALA A 135 -0.16 -0.58 -7.04
N GLY A 136 -0.74 -0.03 -5.96
CA GLY A 136 -0.03 0.46 -4.78
C GLY A 136 0.47 1.90 -4.88
N ASN A 137 0.08 2.66 -5.89
CA ASN A 137 0.48 4.07 -6.01
C ASN A 137 -0.40 4.94 -5.11
N MET A 138 0.22 5.77 -4.27
CA MET A 138 -0.46 6.80 -3.51
C MET A 138 -0.59 8.11 -4.29
N THR A 139 -1.73 8.78 -4.08
CA THR A 139 -1.91 10.19 -4.39
C THR A 139 -2.54 10.91 -3.21
N ALA A 140 -2.14 12.15 -2.99
CA ALA A 140 -2.64 12.97 -1.89
C ALA A 140 -2.89 14.41 -2.34
N ILE A 141 -3.97 14.99 -1.83
CA ILE A 141 -4.27 16.43 -1.90
C ILE A 141 -4.44 16.97 -0.48
N ALA A 142 -4.30 18.28 -0.31
CA ALA A 142 -4.55 18.94 0.97
C ALA A 142 -5.67 19.97 0.84
N GLU A 143 -6.48 20.09 1.89
CA GLU A 143 -7.58 21.04 2.01
C GLU A 143 -7.46 21.82 3.33
N VAL A 144 -7.73 23.12 3.30
CA VAL A 144 -7.73 23.97 4.50
C VAL A 144 -9.17 24.32 4.86
N VAL A 145 -9.61 23.90 6.04
CA VAL A 145 -11.02 24.01 6.46
C VAL A 145 -11.12 24.82 7.76
N GLY A 146 -11.93 25.87 7.74
CA GLY A 146 -12.19 26.71 8.92
C GLY A 146 -13.11 27.87 8.60
N SER A 147 -13.51 28.61 9.64
CA SER A 147 -14.30 29.83 9.52
C SER A 147 -13.40 31.05 9.40
N ASP A 148 -13.84 32.05 8.62
CA ASP A 148 -13.22 33.36 8.52
C ASP A 148 -12.81 33.94 9.89
N LEU A 149 -11.58 34.45 9.97
CA LEU A 149 -11.04 35.07 11.18
C LEU A 149 -10.93 36.57 10.97
N ILE A 150 -11.53 37.35 11.87
CA ILE A 150 -11.56 38.81 11.79
C ILE A 150 -10.61 39.36 12.85
N ALA A 151 -9.52 40.00 12.43
CA ALA A 151 -8.63 40.76 13.31
C ALA A 151 -9.10 42.21 13.40
N SER A 152 -8.88 42.87 14.53
CA SER A 152 -9.31 44.26 14.73
C SER A 152 -8.44 45.04 15.70
N THR A 153 -8.37 46.35 15.52
CA THR A 153 -7.73 47.26 16.48
C THR A 153 -8.65 48.40 16.88
N ASN A 154 -8.36 49.02 18.02
CA ASN A 154 -9.02 50.25 18.43
C ASN A 154 -8.41 51.45 17.69
N GLU A 155 -9.29 52.33 17.23
CA GLU A 155 -8.97 53.62 16.61
C GLU A 155 -8.04 54.47 17.49
N ASN A 156 -6.97 54.99 16.90
CA ASN A 156 -6.07 55.98 17.50
C ASN A 156 -5.93 57.19 16.57
N LEU A 157 -6.69 58.25 16.87
CA LEU A 157 -6.79 59.51 16.12
C LEU A 157 -5.46 60.28 15.92
N LEU A 158 -4.33 59.76 16.39
CA LEU A 158 -2.98 60.33 16.26
C LEU A 158 -2.07 59.51 15.31
N GLU A 159 -2.52 58.35 14.85
CA GLU A 159 -1.76 57.40 14.02
C GLU A 159 -2.56 57.08 12.75
N ALA A 160 -1.86 56.78 11.66
CA ALA A 160 -2.51 56.13 10.50
C ALA A 160 -2.41 54.62 10.71
N GLN A 161 -3.55 53.95 10.82
CA GLN A 161 -3.65 52.56 11.28
C GLN A 161 -4.12 51.61 10.19
N MET A 162 -3.55 50.40 10.15
CA MET A 162 -4.03 49.33 9.27
C MET A 162 -3.76 47.98 9.92
N VAL A 163 -4.84 47.25 10.19
CA VAL A 163 -4.81 45.82 10.48
C VAL A 163 -4.65 45.08 9.17
N LYS A 164 -3.76 44.09 9.17
CA LYS A 164 -3.62 43.13 8.07
C LYS A 164 -3.09 41.81 8.59
N PHE A 165 -3.67 40.68 8.16
CA PHE A 165 -3.09 39.37 8.40
C PHE A 165 -1.78 39.21 7.62
N MET A 166 -0.74 38.79 8.32
CA MET A 166 0.59 38.49 7.75
C MET A 166 0.88 37.01 7.97
N ILE A 167 1.01 36.25 6.88
CA ILE A 167 1.30 34.81 6.93
C ILE A 167 2.82 34.59 6.94
N GLY A 168 3.28 33.77 7.89
CA GLY A 168 4.69 33.46 8.12
C GLY A 168 5.48 34.60 8.79
N ASP A 169 6.79 34.43 8.89
CA ASP A 169 7.71 35.39 9.53
C ASP A 169 8.10 36.56 8.61
N ASN A 170 7.21 36.91 7.68
CA ASN A 170 7.34 38.04 6.73
C ASN A 170 7.34 39.44 7.39
N ARG A 171 7.54 39.51 8.72
CA ARG A 171 7.72 40.76 9.47
C ARG A 171 9.06 41.43 9.14
N ASP A 172 10.09 40.64 8.81
CA ASP A 172 11.46 41.14 8.61
C ASP A 172 11.81 41.53 7.17
N THR A 173 10.96 41.23 6.17
CA THR A 173 11.19 41.70 4.80
C THR A 173 10.35 42.94 4.48
N ASN A 174 11.02 44.10 4.43
CA ASN A 174 10.45 45.42 4.06
C ASN A 174 9.78 45.47 2.66
N THR A 175 9.70 44.35 1.95
CA THR A 175 9.07 44.17 0.64
C THR A 175 7.57 43.87 0.71
N PHE A 176 7.02 43.44 1.86
CA PHE A 176 5.60 43.05 1.98
C PHE A 176 4.78 43.81 3.04
N LEU A 177 5.42 44.62 3.90
CA LEU A 177 4.70 45.54 4.78
C LEU A 177 4.04 46.66 3.94
N PRO A 178 2.71 46.88 4.04
CA PRO A 178 2.07 47.98 3.32
C PRO A 178 2.61 49.34 3.79
N ALA A 179 2.96 50.21 2.83
CA ALA A 179 3.56 51.50 3.11
C ALA A 179 2.53 52.48 3.69
N LEU A 180 2.48 52.58 5.02
CA LEU A 180 1.69 53.60 5.71
C LEU A 180 2.39 54.97 5.64
N THR A 181 1.60 55.99 5.31
CA THR A 181 2.00 57.40 5.40
C THR A 181 1.06 58.11 6.38
N PRO A 182 1.40 59.31 6.89
CA PRO A 182 0.49 60.11 7.72
C PRO A 182 -0.81 60.57 7.02
N LEU A 183 -1.02 60.21 5.75
CA LEU A 183 -2.22 60.50 4.97
C LEU A 183 -2.97 59.22 4.55
N SER A 184 -2.53 58.05 5.01
CA SER A 184 -3.23 56.79 4.76
C SER A 184 -4.57 56.80 5.51
N ALA A 185 -5.63 56.28 4.88
CA ALA A 185 -6.92 56.08 5.55
C ALA A 185 -6.86 54.84 6.45
N ASP A 186 -7.54 54.90 7.58
CA ASP A 186 -7.50 53.84 8.58
C ASP A 186 -8.27 52.59 8.14
N SER A 187 -7.66 51.42 8.34
CA SER A 187 -8.23 50.11 8.06
C SER A 187 -8.20 49.26 9.33
N LEU A 188 -9.14 49.50 10.24
CA LEU A 188 -9.12 48.97 11.60
C LEU A 188 -9.46 47.47 11.73
N THR A 189 -9.82 46.82 10.62
CA THR A 189 -10.23 45.40 10.57
C THR A 189 -9.67 44.73 9.33
N ASP A 190 -9.31 43.46 9.45
CA ASP A 190 -9.00 42.59 8.30
C ASP A 190 -9.68 41.22 8.48
N THR A 191 -9.90 40.50 7.38
CA THR A 191 -10.52 39.16 7.38
C THR A 191 -9.64 38.17 6.64
N LEU A 192 -9.17 37.15 7.33
CA LEU A 192 -8.47 36.01 6.74
C LEU A 192 -9.48 34.88 6.51
N THR A 193 -9.63 34.44 5.27
CA THR A 193 -10.46 33.28 4.88
C THR A 193 -9.60 32.03 4.66
N ALA A 194 -10.23 30.85 4.53
CA ALA A 194 -9.54 29.63 4.13
C ALA A 194 -8.86 29.77 2.75
N SER A 195 -9.53 30.44 1.81
CA SER A 195 -9.03 30.66 0.44
C SER A 195 -7.76 31.53 0.41
N ASP A 196 -7.63 32.50 1.31
CA ASP A 196 -6.41 33.33 1.42
C ASP A 196 -5.22 32.50 1.92
N ILE A 197 -5.47 31.53 2.80
CA ILE A 197 -4.46 30.58 3.29
C ILE A 197 -4.07 29.58 2.19
N GLU A 198 -5.05 29.01 1.48
CA GLU A 198 -4.79 28.07 0.38
C GLU A 198 -4.07 28.73 -0.80
N THR A 199 -4.28 30.03 -1.04
CA THR A 199 -3.65 30.77 -2.14
C THR A 199 -2.35 31.48 -1.76
N ASP A 200 -1.90 31.40 -0.51
CA ASP A 200 -0.61 31.94 -0.08
C ASP A 200 0.56 31.18 -0.73
N SER A 201 1.02 31.72 -1.86
CA SER A 201 2.10 31.17 -2.68
C SER A 201 3.50 31.23 -2.05
N LEU A 202 3.67 31.94 -0.93
CA LEU A 202 4.98 32.24 -0.34
C LEU A 202 5.36 31.32 0.83
N VAL A 203 4.39 30.92 1.65
CA VAL A 203 4.62 30.15 2.88
C VAL A 203 3.77 28.89 2.89
N ILE A 204 2.44 29.01 2.74
CA ILE A 204 1.53 27.87 2.93
C ILE A 204 1.59 26.89 1.76
N GLN A 205 1.49 27.36 0.52
CA GLN A 205 1.58 26.46 -0.65
C GLN A 205 2.92 25.72 -0.73
N PRO A 206 4.10 26.33 -0.51
CA PRO A 206 5.35 25.58 -0.44
C PRO A 206 5.36 24.49 0.65
N LEU A 207 4.79 24.75 1.83
CA LEU A 207 4.68 23.75 2.90
C LEU A 207 3.73 22.60 2.53
N ILE A 208 2.55 22.91 1.98
CA ILE A 208 1.59 21.91 1.48
C ILE A 208 2.24 21.05 0.39
N ASN A 209 2.86 21.66 -0.63
CA ASN A 209 3.50 20.91 -1.71
C ASN A 209 4.67 20.04 -1.23
N SER A 210 5.46 20.53 -0.27
CA SER A 210 6.54 19.75 0.36
C SER A 210 6.01 18.53 1.12
N MET A 211 4.89 18.68 1.84
CA MET A 211 4.19 17.58 2.49
C MET A 211 3.67 16.56 1.47
N LEU A 212 2.93 17.02 0.46
CA LEU A 212 2.29 16.18 -0.56
C LEU A 212 3.31 15.41 -1.43
N THR A 213 4.52 15.93 -1.60
CA THR A 213 5.62 15.26 -2.34
C THR A 213 6.04 13.93 -1.68
N ASN A 214 5.82 13.75 -0.38
CA ASN A 214 6.13 12.50 0.33
C ASN A 214 5.11 11.37 0.07
N TYR A 215 4.00 11.66 -0.62
CA TYR A 215 2.91 10.72 -0.87
C TYR A 215 2.62 10.56 -2.36
N ASN A 216 2.61 11.65 -3.12
CA ASN A 216 2.29 11.64 -4.54
C ASN A 216 3.33 10.88 -5.38
N GLY A 217 2.90 9.77 -6.00
CA GLY A 217 3.74 8.96 -6.87
C GLY A 217 4.65 7.98 -6.13
N ILE A 218 4.47 7.81 -4.82
CA ILE A 218 5.09 6.72 -4.06
C ILE A 218 4.31 5.43 -4.32
N ASN A 219 5.01 4.36 -4.68
CA ASN A 219 4.44 3.02 -4.74
C ASN A 219 4.76 2.27 -3.43
N MET A 220 3.73 1.77 -2.75
CA MET A 220 3.84 1.06 -1.47
C MET A 220 4.46 -0.34 -1.57
N VAL A 221 4.62 -0.88 -2.78
CA VAL A 221 5.29 -2.16 -3.06
C VAL A 221 6.54 -1.89 -3.89
N SER A 222 7.66 -1.64 -3.20
CA SER A 222 8.94 -1.36 -3.85
C SER A 222 9.59 -2.61 -4.46
N THR A 223 9.41 -3.78 -3.84
CA THR A 223 9.71 -5.09 -4.43
C THR A 223 8.89 -6.21 -3.78
N TRP A 224 8.85 -7.37 -4.43
CA TRP A 224 8.20 -8.58 -3.94
C TRP A 224 9.01 -9.82 -4.38
N GLN A 225 8.78 -10.93 -3.70
CA GLN A 225 9.33 -12.24 -4.05
C GLN A 225 8.27 -13.30 -3.79
N LEU A 226 7.96 -14.09 -4.80
CA LEU A 226 7.04 -15.22 -4.73
C LEU A 226 7.86 -16.50 -4.76
N VAL A 227 7.77 -17.30 -3.70
CA VAL A 227 8.42 -18.62 -3.59
C VAL A 227 7.35 -19.70 -3.62
N MET A 228 7.30 -20.50 -4.68
CA MET A 228 6.62 -21.79 -4.65
C MET A 228 7.60 -22.82 -4.08
N GLN A 229 7.23 -23.50 -3.00
CA GLN A 229 8.08 -24.56 -2.45
C GLN A 229 8.06 -25.79 -3.35
N SER A 230 9.19 -26.51 -3.34
CA SER A 230 9.33 -27.82 -3.96
C SER A 230 8.22 -28.78 -3.52
N ILE A 231 7.59 -29.43 -4.51
CA ILE A 231 6.54 -30.41 -4.29
C ILE A 231 7.18 -31.80 -4.42
N PRO A 232 7.22 -32.61 -3.35
CA PRO A 232 7.94 -33.88 -3.35
C PRO A 232 7.32 -34.88 -4.32
N GLN A 233 8.17 -35.71 -4.92
CA GLN A 233 7.79 -36.74 -5.86
C GLN A 233 7.12 -37.92 -5.15
N THR A 234 5.81 -37.81 -4.92
CA THR A 234 4.97 -38.87 -4.37
C THR A 234 3.64 -38.96 -5.11
N THR A 235 3.04 -40.14 -5.12
CA THR A 235 1.72 -40.38 -5.72
C THR A 235 0.61 -39.55 -5.04
N ASP A 236 0.74 -39.31 -3.73
CA ASP A 236 -0.19 -38.51 -2.92
C ASP A 236 0.20 -37.02 -2.83
N SER A 237 1.20 -36.55 -3.59
CA SER A 237 1.52 -35.11 -3.64
C SER A 237 0.33 -34.29 -4.14
N ILE A 238 0.23 -33.02 -3.72
CA ILE A 238 -0.86 -32.14 -4.14
C ILE A 238 -0.90 -31.97 -5.68
N LEU A 239 0.27 -31.96 -6.31
CA LEU A 239 0.42 -31.88 -7.76
C LEU A 239 0.02 -33.20 -8.45
N SER A 240 0.38 -34.35 -7.89
CA SER A 240 -0.02 -35.66 -8.42
C SER A 240 -1.54 -35.87 -8.33
N GLN A 241 -2.15 -35.51 -7.20
CA GLN A 241 -3.61 -35.53 -7.03
C GLN A 241 -4.31 -34.62 -8.05
N TYR A 242 -3.74 -33.45 -8.33
CA TYR A 242 -4.27 -32.51 -9.30
C TYR A 242 -4.13 -32.99 -10.74
N ALA A 243 -2.97 -33.52 -11.14
CA ALA A 243 -2.75 -34.10 -12.45
C ALA A 243 -3.76 -35.23 -12.74
N ARG A 244 -4.00 -36.11 -11.75
CA ARG A 244 -5.05 -37.16 -11.84
C ARG A 244 -6.47 -36.57 -11.91
N HIS A 245 -6.78 -35.54 -11.13
CA HIS A 245 -8.08 -34.84 -11.20
C HIS A 245 -8.33 -34.22 -12.59
N LYS A 246 -7.29 -33.61 -13.17
CA LYS A 246 -7.28 -33.02 -14.52
C LYS A 246 -7.22 -34.06 -15.64
N LYS A 247 -6.95 -35.33 -15.31
CA LYS A 247 -6.73 -36.44 -16.26
C LYS A 247 -5.57 -36.17 -17.23
N ILE A 248 -4.50 -35.59 -16.69
CA ILE A 248 -3.23 -35.44 -17.41
C ILE A 248 -2.71 -36.84 -17.77
N PRO A 249 -2.35 -37.11 -19.04
CA PRO A 249 -1.81 -38.42 -19.44
C PRO A 249 -0.50 -38.77 -18.73
N GLU A 250 -0.27 -40.07 -18.59
CA GLU A 250 1.00 -40.64 -18.12
C GLU A 250 2.16 -40.10 -18.99
N GLY A 251 3.20 -39.54 -18.36
CA GLY A 251 4.36 -38.97 -19.04
C GLY A 251 4.27 -37.49 -19.42
N GLU A 252 3.12 -36.84 -19.29
CA GLU A 252 2.95 -35.42 -19.61
C GLU A 252 3.37 -34.52 -18.44
N MET A 253 4.26 -33.55 -18.73
CA MET A 253 4.68 -32.49 -17.79
C MET A 253 3.81 -31.23 -17.90
N ASN A 254 2.92 -31.17 -18.91
CA ASN A 254 1.98 -30.08 -19.13
C ASN A 254 0.76 -30.19 -18.18
N VAL A 255 1.00 -30.07 -16.87
CA VAL A 255 -0.03 -30.26 -15.83
C VAL A 255 -0.99 -29.08 -15.76
N PHE A 256 -0.49 -27.85 -15.95
CA PHE A 256 -1.28 -26.63 -15.94
C PHE A 256 -1.59 -26.15 -17.37
N SER A 257 -2.84 -25.73 -17.61
CA SER A 257 -3.20 -25.11 -18.89
C SER A 257 -2.72 -23.67 -18.97
N VAL A 258 -2.44 -23.15 -20.17
CA VAL A 258 -2.08 -21.73 -20.33
C VAL A 258 -3.18 -20.82 -19.78
N GLY A 259 -2.80 -19.84 -18.95
CA GLY A 259 -3.71 -18.95 -18.23
C GLY A 259 -4.34 -19.54 -16.96
N GLU A 260 -4.05 -20.79 -16.62
CA GLU A 260 -4.45 -21.41 -15.35
C GLU A 260 -3.70 -20.75 -14.18
N LYS A 261 -4.41 -20.52 -13.07
CA LYS A 261 -3.89 -19.78 -11.92
C LYS A 261 -3.53 -20.73 -10.78
N ILE A 262 -2.32 -20.59 -10.29
CA ILE A 262 -1.71 -21.30 -9.17
C ILE A 262 -1.55 -20.27 -8.05
N VAL A 263 -1.98 -20.58 -6.84
CA VAL A 263 -2.03 -19.64 -5.71
C VAL A 263 -1.09 -20.15 -4.63
N ILE A 264 -0.23 -19.27 -4.13
CA ILE A 264 0.61 -19.56 -2.98
C ILE A 264 -0.26 -19.56 -1.72
N ASP A 265 -0.19 -20.64 -0.95
CA ASP A 265 -1.10 -20.90 0.17
C ASP A 265 -1.03 -19.88 1.30
N THR A 266 0.16 -19.33 1.54
CA THR A 266 0.46 -18.32 2.57
C THR A 266 0.38 -16.89 1.99
N PRO A 267 -0.65 -16.09 2.34
CA PRO A 267 -0.72 -14.69 1.95
C PRO A 267 0.21 -13.80 2.80
N VAL A 268 0.47 -12.60 2.28
CA VAL A 268 1.07 -11.49 3.04
C VAL A 268 -0.05 -10.57 3.50
N ASN A 269 -0.04 -10.19 4.78
CA ASN A 269 -0.90 -9.12 5.26
C ASN A 269 -0.35 -7.77 4.79
N TYR A 270 -1.11 -7.08 3.95
CA TYR A 270 -0.83 -5.72 3.51
C TYR A 270 -1.58 -4.75 4.40
N ASN A 271 -0.85 -3.81 5.00
CA ASN A 271 -1.42 -2.74 5.79
C ASN A 271 -0.66 -1.45 5.47
N VAL A 272 -1.37 -0.44 4.99
CA VAL A 272 -0.85 0.90 4.72
C VAL A 272 -1.48 1.84 5.73
N GLU A 273 -0.64 2.41 6.60
CA GLU A 273 -1.06 3.34 7.64
C GLU A 273 -0.24 4.62 7.54
N LEU A 274 -0.89 5.76 7.79
CA LEU A 274 -0.23 7.06 7.91
C LEU A 274 -0.44 7.60 9.33
N THR A 275 0.62 8.15 9.92
CA THR A 275 0.53 8.83 11.20
C THR A 275 0.05 10.27 10.99
N ASP A 276 -1.03 10.67 11.66
CA ASP A 276 -1.53 12.03 11.64
C ASP A 276 -0.62 13.01 12.42
N TYR A 277 -0.89 14.32 12.32
CA TYR A 277 -0.08 15.33 13.00
C TYR A 277 -0.13 15.28 14.55
N LEU A 278 -1.02 14.46 15.13
CA LEU A 278 -1.17 14.24 16.57
C LEU A 278 -0.51 12.93 17.04
N GLY A 279 0.01 12.11 16.12
CA GLY A 279 0.65 10.83 16.41
C GLY A 279 -0.30 9.61 16.33
N ASN A 280 -1.52 9.76 15.82
CA ASN A 280 -2.46 8.64 15.66
C ASN A 280 -2.24 7.92 14.32
N ALA A 281 -2.27 6.60 14.30
CA ALA A 281 -2.30 5.83 13.07
C ALA A 281 -3.68 5.92 12.38
N VAL A 282 -3.67 6.24 11.09
CA VAL A 282 -4.83 6.23 10.19
C VAL A 282 -4.60 5.16 9.13
N THR A 283 -5.34 4.05 9.23
CA THR A 283 -5.31 2.99 8.22
C THR A 283 -5.89 3.49 6.91
N ILE A 284 -5.07 3.48 5.86
CA ILE A 284 -5.47 3.85 4.49
C ILE A 284 -6.10 2.63 3.81
N ALA A 285 -5.39 1.51 3.78
CA ALA A 285 -5.88 0.27 3.19
C ALA A 285 -5.27 -0.96 3.87
N GLN A 286 -6.06 -2.03 4.00
CA GLN A 286 -5.61 -3.29 4.58
C GLN A 286 -6.23 -4.49 3.85
N GLY A 287 -5.50 -5.62 3.81
CA GLY A 287 -6.01 -6.89 3.30
C GLY A 287 -4.93 -7.92 3.02
N ASP A 288 -5.33 -9.17 2.88
CA ASP A 288 -4.39 -10.26 2.58
C ASP A 288 -4.14 -10.34 1.07
N ILE A 289 -2.88 -10.18 0.67
CA ILE A 289 -2.38 -10.32 -0.71
C ILE A 289 -1.88 -11.75 -0.91
N TYR A 290 -2.34 -12.39 -1.97
CA TYR A 290 -1.88 -13.72 -2.37
C TYR A 290 -0.84 -13.64 -3.50
N GLY A 291 0.21 -14.47 -3.41
CA GLY A 291 1.08 -14.72 -4.56
C GLY A 291 0.35 -15.60 -5.57
N VAL A 292 0.29 -15.18 -6.83
CA VAL A 292 -0.39 -15.95 -7.90
C VAL A 292 0.57 -16.14 -9.06
N ILE A 293 0.73 -17.38 -9.50
CA ILE A 293 1.40 -17.70 -10.76
C ILE A 293 0.33 -18.07 -11.78
N LYS A 294 0.26 -17.30 -12.87
CA LYS A 294 -0.51 -17.63 -14.06
C LYS A 294 0.39 -18.41 -15.00
N GLN A 295 0.00 -19.62 -15.38
CA GLN A 295 0.79 -20.46 -16.29
C GLN A 295 0.94 -19.78 -17.65
N ALA A 296 2.18 -19.45 -18.01
CA ALA A 296 2.54 -18.85 -19.29
C ALA A 296 2.39 -19.84 -20.47
N PRO A 297 2.28 -19.35 -21.72
CA PRO A 297 2.69 -20.14 -22.88
C PRO A 297 4.20 -20.47 -22.81
N PHE A 298 4.65 -21.42 -23.65
CA PHE A 298 6.02 -21.94 -23.69
C PHE A 298 7.12 -20.88 -23.67
#